data_AF-A0A7Y9JBV0-F1
#
_entry.id   AF-A0A7Y9JBV0-F1
#
_cell.length_a   1.000
_cell.length_b   1.000
_cell.length_c   1.000
_cell.angle_alpha   90.00
_cell.angle_beta   90.00
_cell.angle_gamma   90.00
#
_symmetry.space_group_name_H-M   'P 1'
#
loop_
_entity.id
_entity.type
_entity.pdbx_description
1 polymer ?
#
loop_
_entity_poly.entity_id
_entity_poly.type
_entity_poly.pdbx_seq_one_letter_code
_entity_poly.pdbx_strand_id
1 'polypeptide(L)'
;MSEVDEPQPDKPTETGSGSPPAGEEPPSPAAPAYGSPTPAYGSPTPAYGAPTPAYGGVPPTAAGPGGQVRETGTCILLTVVTLGFYSLYWYYKTHDEMKQHTGTGLGGPVALLLAIFVGFVMPFFNSHEVGRLYERRGEEPPVTAMTGLWALLLGWFFFVGSIVWFVKTNRALNDYWLSLGAE
;
A
#
# COMPACT_ATOMS: atom_id res chain seq x y z
N MET A 1 27.40 23.60 106.85
CA MET A 1 27.86 22.72 105.76
C MET A 1 26.60 22.21 105.07
N SER A 2 26.05 22.97 104.14
CA SER A 2 26.43 23.06 102.71
C SER A 2 25.71 21.96 101.90
N GLU A 3 24.49 22.32 101.54
CA GLU A 3 23.85 22.28 100.21
C GLU A 3 24.52 21.55 99.02
N VAL A 4 23.60 21.08 98.16
CA VAL A 4 23.60 20.89 96.70
C VAL A 4 24.16 19.61 96.04
N ASP A 5 23.29 19.09 95.17
CA ASP A 5 23.51 18.64 93.77
C ASP A 5 23.99 17.21 93.45
N GLU A 6 23.08 16.42 92.86
CA GLU A 6 23.37 15.43 91.80
C GLU A 6 23.91 16.15 90.55
N PRO A 7 24.77 15.55 89.69
CA PRO A 7 24.26 14.75 88.57
C PRO A 7 25.17 13.63 88.01
N GLN A 8 24.57 12.83 87.11
CA GLN A 8 25.08 11.72 86.30
C GLN A 8 26.20 12.08 85.28
N PRO A 9 27.11 11.13 84.95
CA PRO A 9 27.57 10.90 83.56
C PRO A 9 27.78 9.38 83.27
N ASP A 10 28.02 8.81 82.08
CA ASP A 10 28.10 9.25 80.68
C ASP A 10 28.03 8.00 79.77
N LYS A 11 27.53 8.19 78.54
CA LYS A 11 27.53 7.22 77.43
C LYS A 11 28.82 7.39 76.60
N PRO A 12 29.41 6.35 75.99
CA PRO A 12 30.60 6.53 75.14
C PRO A 12 30.30 7.20 73.77
N THR A 13 31.15 8.19 73.48
CA THR A 13 31.43 9.07 72.32
C THR A 13 31.61 8.33 70.97
N GLU A 14 30.97 8.68 69.84
CA GLU A 14 31.11 9.80 68.87
C GLU A 14 32.23 9.65 67.81
N THR A 15 31.84 9.71 66.52
CA THR A 15 32.56 10.21 65.32
C THR A 15 31.61 9.97 64.14
N GLY A 16 31.30 10.87 63.22
CA GLY A 16 31.67 12.25 62.96
C GLY A 16 30.98 12.64 61.65
N SER A 17 30.47 13.87 61.61
CA SER A 17 29.70 14.52 60.54
C SER A 17 30.42 14.61 59.17
N GLY A 18 29.66 14.64 58.07
CA GLY A 18 30.06 15.41 56.87
C GLY A 18 29.74 14.78 55.51
N SER A 19 28.67 15.25 54.85
CA SER A 19 28.55 15.25 53.39
C SER A 19 29.31 16.45 52.81
N PRO A 20 30.01 16.31 51.66
CA PRO A 20 29.81 17.26 50.54
C PRO A 20 30.15 16.64 49.15
N PRO A 21 30.14 17.40 48.02
CA PRO A 21 29.02 18.12 47.41
C PRO A 21 28.80 17.75 45.91
N ALA A 22 27.72 18.26 45.32
CA ALA A 22 27.43 18.21 43.88
C ALA A 22 28.43 19.06 43.06
N GLY A 23 28.88 18.54 41.91
CA GLY A 23 29.79 19.20 40.99
C GLY A 23 29.36 19.06 39.53
N GLU A 24 28.85 20.16 38.98
CA GLU A 24 29.10 20.80 37.68
C GLU A 24 28.93 20.03 36.34
N GLU A 25 27.94 20.50 35.57
CA GLU A 25 27.57 20.15 34.19
C GLU A 25 28.32 21.03 33.15
N PRO A 26 28.78 20.50 32.00
CA PRO A 26 29.30 21.30 30.89
C PRO A 26 28.24 21.68 29.82
N PRO A 27 28.43 22.80 29.07
CA PRO A 27 27.35 23.63 28.52
C PRO A 27 26.81 23.27 27.13
N SER A 28 25.56 23.70 26.91
CA SER A 28 24.77 23.70 25.67
C SER A 28 25.27 24.72 24.61
N PRO A 29 25.22 24.38 23.30
CA PRO A 29 25.18 25.37 22.23
C PRO A 29 23.77 25.55 21.65
N ALA A 30 23.32 26.81 21.55
CA ALA A 30 21.99 27.21 21.10
C ALA A 30 21.86 27.46 19.57
N ALA A 31 20.82 26.86 18.97
CA ALA A 31 19.88 27.28 17.89
C ALA A 31 20.38 27.66 16.46
N PRO A 32 19.56 27.41 15.39
CA PRO A 32 18.39 28.25 15.15
C PRO A 32 17.08 27.46 14.87
N ALA A 33 15.97 28.10 15.23
CA ALA A 33 14.61 27.63 14.97
C ALA A 33 14.11 28.12 13.60
N TYR A 34 13.59 27.21 12.78
CA TYR A 34 12.71 27.53 11.66
C TYR A 34 11.61 26.45 11.51
N GLY A 35 10.40 26.82 11.91
CA GLY A 35 9.16 26.61 11.16
C GLY A 35 8.53 25.21 11.02
N SER A 36 7.41 25.02 11.74
CA SER A 36 6.12 24.48 11.23
C SER A 36 5.86 22.95 11.23
N PRO A 37 4.58 22.52 11.34
CA PRO A 37 4.14 21.46 12.24
C PRO A 37 4.25 20.03 11.69
N THR A 38 4.52 19.10 12.60
CA THR A 38 4.53 17.65 12.38
C THR A 38 3.13 17.17 11.95
N PRO A 39 2.98 16.45 10.83
CA PRO A 39 1.77 15.67 10.57
C PRO A 39 1.76 14.48 11.52
N ALA A 40 0.88 14.52 12.53
CA ALA A 40 0.53 13.35 13.30
C ALA A 40 -0.38 12.47 12.45
N TYR A 41 0.12 11.34 11.95
CA TYR A 41 -0.72 10.19 11.59
C TYR A 41 -0.04 8.90 12.06
N GLY A 42 -0.56 8.39 13.17
CA GLY A 42 -0.10 7.17 13.80
C GLY A 42 -0.34 5.97 12.91
N SER A 43 0.72 5.19 12.72
CA SER A 43 0.59 3.78 12.39
C SER A 43 0.24 3.06 13.69
N PRO A 44 -0.89 2.33 13.82
CA PRO A 44 -1.06 1.47 14.99
C PRO A 44 0.02 0.38 14.93
N THR A 45 0.87 0.37 15.95
CA THR A 45 1.86 -0.68 16.19
C THR A 45 1.15 -2.02 16.25
N PRO A 46 1.57 -3.07 15.52
CA PRO A 46 0.93 -4.37 15.61
C PRO A 46 1.11 -4.93 17.03
N ALA A 47 0.00 -5.19 17.72
CA ALA A 47 0.02 -5.87 19.00
C ALA A 47 0.60 -7.29 18.80
N TYR A 48 1.70 -7.58 19.48
CA TYR A 48 2.33 -8.90 19.48
C TYR A 48 1.35 -9.91 20.09
N GLY A 49 0.77 -10.78 19.26
CA GLY A 49 -0.23 -11.77 19.68
C GLY A 49 -1.41 -11.97 18.73
N ALA A 50 -1.50 -11.23 17.62
CA ALA A 50 -2.55 -11.48 16.62
C ALA A 50 -2.32 -12.82 15.90
N PRO A 51 -3.35 -13.68 15.73
CA PRO A 51 -3.24 -14.88 14.92
C PRO A 51 -2.86 -14.46 13.49
N THR A 52 -1.94 -15.23 12.90
CA THR A 52 -1.50 -15.09 11.51
C THR A 52 -2.71 -14.86 10.59
N PRO A 53 -2.73 -13.80 9.76
CA PRO A 53 -3.84 -13.58 8.86
C PRO A 53 -3.89 -14.74 7.86
N ALA A 54 -4.98 -15.49 7.90
CA ALA A 54 -5.32 -16.44 6.86
C ALA A 54 -5.42 -15.68 5.52
N TYR A 55 -4.88 -16.28 4.46
CA TYR A 55 -4.98 -15.76 3.10
C TYR A 55 -6.45 -15.68 2.69
N GLY A 56 -7.09 -14.53 2.90
CA GLY A 56 -8.48 -14.31 2.53
C GLY A 56 -9.21 -13.44 3.54
N GLY A 57 -9.33 -12.15 3.21
CA GLY A 57 -10.15 -11.20 3.97
C GLY A 57 -9.36 -10.02 4.48
N VAL A 58 -8.93 -9.14 3.58
CA VAL A 58 -8.67 -7.76 3.97
C VAL A 58 -10.06 -7.13 4.22
N PRO A 59 -10.33 -6.51 5.38
CA PRO A 59 -11.56 -5.75 5.59
C PRO A 59 -11.69 -4.68 4.49
N PRO A 60 -12.89 -4.13 4.21
CA PRO A 60 -13.04 -3.06 3.23
C PRO A 60 -12.39 -1.79 3.78
N THR A 61 -11.06 -1.73 3.72
CA THR A 61 -10.30 -0.49 3.82
C THR A 61 -10.83 0.41 2.72
N ALA A 62 -11.16 1.66 3.06
CA ALA A 62 -11.63 2.65 2.10
C ALA A 62 -10.84 2.52 0.80
N ALA A 63 -11.53 2.17 -0.30
CA ALA A 63 -10.88 1.87 -1.56
C ALA A 63 -10.02 3.07 -1.98
N GLY A 64 -8.81 2.81 -2.46
CA GLY A 64 -7.89 3.85 -2.92
C GLY A 64 -8.44 4.63 -4.12
N PRO A 65 -7.69 5.59 -4.67
CA PRO A 65 -8.13 6.40 -5.81
C PRO A 65 -8.65 5.54 -6.98
N GLY A 66 -9.68 6.03 -7.66
CA GLY A 66 -10.18 5.42 -8.89
C GLY A 66 -9.16 5.53 -10.03
N GLY A 67 -9.18 4.56 -10.94
CA GLY A 67 -8.40 4.58 -12.18
C GLY A 67 -9.03 5.47 -13.26
N GLN A 68 -8.34 5.56 -14.40
CA GLN A 68 -8.77 6.39 -15.54
C GLN A 68 -9.59 5.59 -16.54
N VAL A 69 -10.65 6.21 -17.07
CA VAL A 69 -11.42 5.65 -18.19
C VAL A 69 -10.59 5.78 -19.47
N ARG A 70 -10.49 4.69 -20.22
CA ARG A 70 -9.68 4.64 -21.45
C ARG A 70 -10.52 4.16 -22.60
N GLU A 71 -10.87 5.06 -23.51
CA GLU A 71 -11.70 4.72 -24.65
C GLU A 71 -11.07 3.57 -25.47
N THR A 72 -11.84 2.49 -25.66
CA THR A 72 -11.37 1.27 -26.30
C THR A 72 -10.85 1.51 -27.73
N GLY A 73 -11.53 2.36 -28.51
CA GLY A 73 -11.12 2.69 -29.88
C GLY A 73 -9.77 3.39 -29.91
N THR A 74 -9.59 4.40 -29.06
CA THR A 74 -8.31 5.11 -28.89
C THR A 74 -7.19 4.18 -28.44
N CYS A 75 -7.43 3.27 -27.49
CA CYS A 75 -6.41 2.29 -27.08
C CYS A 75 -6.00 1.36 -28.22
N ILE A 76 -6.96 0.86 -29.01
CA ILE A 76 -6.67 0.01 -30.17
C ILE A 76 -5.86 0.80 -31.21
N LEU A 77 -6.28 2.03 -31.53
CA LEU A 77 -5.58 2.92 -32.46
C LEU A 77 -4.13 3.15 -32.01
N LEU A 78 -3.93 3.52 -30.74
CA LEU A 78 -2.60 3.73 -30.17
C LEU A 78 -1.77 2.45 -30.20
N THR A 79 -2.37 1.28 -29.95
CA THR A 79 -1.69 -0.01 -30.06
C THR A 79 -1.16 -0.25 -31.47
N VAL A 80 -1.97 0.04 -32.50
CA VAL A 80 -1.55 -0.11 -33.91
C VAL A 80 -0.47 0.92 -34.27
N VAL A 81 -0.70 2.20 -33.96
CA VAL A 81 0.23 3.30 -34.30
C VAL A 81 1.59 3.13 -33.63
N THR A 82 1.61 2.62 -32.40
CA THR A 82 2.84 2.36 -31.64
C THR A 82 3.42 0.96 -31.87
N LEU A 83 2.93 0.21 -32.85
CA LEU A 83 3.39 -1.15 -33.15
C LEU A 83 3.39 -2.09 -31.92
N GLY A 84 2.38 -1.94 -31.06
CA GLY A 84 2.19 -2.75 -29.86
C GLY A 84 2.78 -2.19 -28.57
N PHE A 85 3.67 -1.19 -28.62
CA PHE A 85 4.31 -0.63 -27.41
C PHE A 85 3.31 -0.02 -26.42
N TYR A 86 2.22 0.56 -26.92
CA TYR A 86 1.14 1.08 -26.06
C TYR A 86 0.54 -0.02 -25.17
N SER A 87 0.51 -1.29 -25.61
CA SER A 87 0.02 -2.39 -24.78
C SER A 87 0.81 -2.53 -23.49
N LEU A 88 2.13 -2.31 -23.53
CA LEU A 88 2.98 -2.38 -22.34
C LEU A 88 2.64 -1.26 -21.36
N TYR A 89 2.45 -0.03 -21.87
CA TYR A 89 1.99 1.11 -21.07
C TYR A 89 0.63 0.83 -20.43
N TRP A 90 -0.32 0.30 -21.22
CA TRP A 90 -1.66 -0.01 -20.75
C TRP A 90 -1.63 -1.07 -19.64
N TYR A 91 -0.87 -2.17 -19.81
CA TYR A 91 -0.69 -3.17 -18.76
C TYR A 91 -0.06 -2.57 -17.49
N TYR A 92 0.99 -1.78 -17.63
CA TYR A 92 1.59 -1.10 -16.48
C TYR A 92 0.56 -0.25 -15.74
N LYS A 93 -0.14 0.64 -16.45
CA LYS A 93 -1.04 1.61 -15.84
C LYS A 93 -2.29 0.99 -15.22
N THR A 94 -2.91 0.03 -15.90
CA THR A 94 -4.14 -0.61 -15.41
C THR A 94 -3.87 -1.43 -14.15
N HIS A 95 -2.81 -2.24 -14.13
CA HIS A 95 -2.44 -3.00 -12.94
C HIS A 95 -1.97 -2.11 -11.77
N ASP A 96 -1.29 -1.00 -12.07
CA ASP A 96 -0.92 0.00 -11.06
C ASP A 96 -2.17 0.62 -10.39
N GLU A 97 -3.14 1.06 -11.19
CA GLU A 97 -4.41 1.63 -10.71
C GLU A 97 -5.24 0.63 -9.91
N MET A 98 -5.40 -0.60 -10.41
CA MET A 98 -6.13 -1.65 -9.68
C MET A 98 -5.48 -1.97 -8.33
N LYS A 99 -4.14 -2.01 -8.27
CA LYS A 99 -3.41 -2.24 -7.02
C LYS A 99 -3.51 -1.07 -6.06
N GLN A 100 -3.40 0.17 -6.54
CA GLN A 100 -3.58 1.36 -5.71
C GLN A 100 -5.00 1.45 -5.16
N HIS A 101 -6.00 1.10 -5.97
CA HIS A 101 -7.40 1.12 -5.56
C HIS A 101 -7.75 0.02 -4.54
N THR A 102 -7.20 -1.18 -4.70
CA THR A 102 -7.60 -2.34 -3.88
C THR A 102 -6.56 -2.81 -2.86
N GLY A 103 -5.38 -2.20 -2.84
CA GLY A 103 -4.24 -2.59 -2.02
C GLY A 103 -3.61 -3.95 -2.36
N THR A 104 -4.05 -4.62 -3.43
CA THR A 104 -3.66 -5.99 -3.76
C THR A 104 -3.67 -6.22 -5.28
N GLY A 105 -2.98 -7.25 -5.76
CA GLY A 105 -2.76 -7.51 -7.19
C GLY A 105 -1.31 -7.33 -7.60
N LEU A 106 -1.02 -7.58 -8.88
CA LEU A 106 0.32 -7.53 -9.48
C LEU A 106 0.96 -6.15 -9.28
N GLY A 107 0.24 -5.09 -9.66
CA GLY A 107 0.78 -3.74 -9.75
C GLY A 107 1.58 -3.50 -11.04
N GLY A 108 1.76 -2.23 -11.39
CA GLY A 108 2.32 -1.85 -12.69
C GLY A 108 3.71 -2.42 -13.00
N PRO A 109 4.72 -2.27 -12.12
CA PRO A 109 6.08 -2.75 -12.41
C PRO A 109 6.14 -4.27 -12.63
N VAL A 110 5.44 -5.06 -11.81
CA VAL A 110 5.40 -6.52 -11.95
C VAL A 110 4.66 -6.91 -13.22
N ALA A 111 3.51 -6.28 -13.49
CA ALA A 111 2.76 -6.47 -14.72
C ALA A 111 3.58 -6.15 -15.97
N LEU A 112 4.38 -5.07 -15.95
CA LEU A 112 5.26 -4.69 -17.06
C LEU A 112 6.35 -5.74 -17.32
N LEU A 113 6.99 -6.26 -16.27
CA LEU A 113 7.98 -7.33 -16.40
C LEU A 113 7.35 -8.59 -17.00
N LEU A 114 6.18 -9.00 -16.50
CA LEU A 114 5.46 -10.14 -17.08
C LEU A 114 5.05 -9.88 -18.53
N ALA A 115 4.63 -8.67 -18.88
CA ALA A 115 4.29 -8.32 -20.25
C ALA A 115 5.46 -8.47 -21.22
N ILE A 116 6.69 -8.16 -20.77
CA ILE A 116 7.91 -8.28 -21.59
C ILE A 116 8.32 -9.74 -21.78
N PHE A 117 8.35 -10.53 -20.69
CA PHE A 117 8.91 -11.89 -20.74
C PHE A 117 7.88 -12.99 -21.05
N VAL A 118 6.62 -12.79 -20.65
CA VAL A 118 5.52 -13.76 -20.76
C VAL A 118 4.22 -13.09 -21.20
N GLY A 119 4.31 -12.17 -22.16
CA GLY A 119 3.19 -11.35 -22.62
C GLY A 119 1.94 -12.12 -23.09
N PHE A 120 2.09 -13.36 -23.54
CA PHE A 120 0.96 -14.22 -23.93
C PHE A 120 0.07 -14.63 -22.75
N VAL A 121 0.57 -14.55 -21.50
CA VAL A 121 -0.19 -14.85 -20.28
C VAL A 121 -0.91 -13.60 -19.74
N MET A 122 -0.46 -12.41 -20.10
CA MET A 122 -1.04 -11.14 -19.60
C MET A 122 -2.55 -11.01 -19.84
N PRO A 123 -3.13 -11.47 -20.97
CA PRO A 123 -4.57 -11.46 -21.16
C PRO A 123 -5.37 -12.13 -20.04
N PHE A 124 -4.83 -13.21 -19.46
CA PHE A 124 -5.47 -13.98 -18.39
C PHE A 124 -5.39 -13.24 -17.06
N PHE A 125 -4.20 -12.75 -16.70
CA PHE A 125 -4.00 -12.02 -15.45
C PHE A 125 -4.82 -10.74 -15.42
N ASN A 126 -4.84 -10.00 -16.52
CA ASN A 126 -5.55 -8.73 -16.58
C ASN A 126 -7.08 -8.95 -16.48
N SER A 127 -7.66 -9.88 -17.24
CA SER A 127 -9.10 -10.18 -17.12
C SER A 127 -9.47 -10.74 -15.75
N HIS A 128 -8.58 -11.51 -15.12
CA HIS A 128 -8.79 -12.00 -13.76
C HIS A 128 -8.78 -10.87 -12.72
N GLU A 129 -7.82 -9.95 -12.79
CA GLU A 129 -7.77 -8.82 -11.85
C GLU A 129 -8.96 -7.88 -12.00
N VAL A 130 -9.40 -7.61 -13.24
CA VAL A 130 -10.63 -6.85 -13.49
C VAL A 130 -11.83 -7.55 -12.88
N GLY A 131 -12.00 -8.87 -13.11
CA GLY A 131 -13.08 -9.65 -12.49
C GLY A 131 -13.07 -9.59 -10.97
N ARG A 132 -11.88 -9.65 -10.36
CA ARG A 132 -11.72 -9.53 -8.90
C ARG A 132 -12.12 -8.17 -8.34
N LEU A 133 -12.17 -7.10 -9.14
CA LEU A 133 -12.70 -5.82 -8.70
C LEU A 133 -14.20 -5.92 -8.40
N TYR A 134 -14.94 -6.57 -9.29
CA TYR A 134 -16.38 -6.84 -9.15
C TYR A 134 -16.66 -7.82 -8.00
N GLU A 135 -15.91 -8.92 -7.91
CA GLU A 135 -16.08 -9.92 -6.86
C GLU A 135 -15.93 -9.32 -5.45
N ARG A 136 -15.02 -8.35 -5.27
CA ARG A 136 -14.83 -7.65 -3.97
C ARG A 136 -16.02 -6.79 -3.56
N ARG A 137 -16.81 -6.34 -4.53
CA ARG A 137 -18.08 -5.65 -4.29
C ARG A 137 -19.26 -6.61 -4.13
N GLY A 138 -19.03 -7.92 -4.26
CA GLY A 138 -20.10 -8.92 -4.30
C GLY A 138 -20.86 -8.94 -5.63
N GLU A 139 -20.29 -8.39 -6.70
CA GLU A 139 -20.89 -8.36 -8.04
C GLU A 139 -20.39 -9.55 -8.88
N GLU A 140 -21.20 -10.00 -9.84
CA GLU A 140 -20.79 -11.03 -10.80
C GLU A 140 -19.71 -10.47 -11.75
N PRO A 141 -18.57 -11.15 -11.92
CA PRO A 141 -17.48 -10.65 -12.76
C PRO A 141 -17.85 -10.74 -14.24
N PRO A 142 -17.89 -9.62 -14.99
CA PRO A 142 -18.21 -9.63 -16.43
C PRO A 142 -17.10 -10.28 -17.27
N VAL A 143 -15.89 -10.37 -16.71
CA VAL A 143 -14.72 -11.02 -17.30
C VAL A 143 -14.00 -11.86 -16.26
N THR A 144 -13.46 -13.01 -16.69
CA THR A 144 -12.65 -13.90 -15.85
C THR A 144 -11.31 -14.19 -16.54
N ALA A 145 -10.42 -14.96 -15.90
CA ALA A 145 -9.18 -15.41 -16.52
C ALA A 145 -9.41 -16.07 -17.90
N MET A 146 -10.52 -16.80 -18.06
CA MET A 146 -10.86 -17.50 -19.31
C MET A 146 -11.20 -16.54 -20.46
N THR A 147 -11.53 -15.27 -20.19
CA THR A 147 -11.66 -14.25 -21.23
C THR A 147 -10.34 -14.12 -22.03
N GLY A 148 -9.19 -14.37 -21.39
CA GLY A 148 -7.88 -14.39 -22.06
C GLY A 148 -7.74 -15.43 -23.18
N LEU A 149 -8.57 -16.49 -23.18
CA LEU A 149 -8.55 -17.51 -24.24
C LEU A 149 -8.87 -16.94 -25.62
N TRP A 150 -9.67 -15.87 -25.71
CA TRP A 150 -9.95 -15.20 -26.98
C TRP A 150 -8.65 -14.69 -27.63
N ALA A 151 -7.74 -14.13 -26.84
CA ALA A 151 -6.45 -13.65 -27.32
C ALA A 151 -5.54 -14.78 -27.84
N LEU A 152 -5.56 -15.97 -27.22
CA LEU A 152 -4.75 -17.10 -27.68
C LEU A 152 -5.38 -17.86 -28.86
N LEU A 153 -6.65 -18.24 -28.74
CA LEU A 153 -7.29 -19.16 -29.68
C LEU A 153 -7.66 -18.52 -31.00
N LEU A 154 -7.95 -17.21 -31.00
CA LEU A 154 -8.38 -16.47 -32.19
C LEU A 154 -7.50 -15.24 -32.48
N GLY A 155 -6.45 -15.00 -31.68
CA GLY A 155 -5.53 -13.89 -31.92
C GLY A 155 -4.71 -14.04 -33.20
N TRP A 156 -4.42 -15.27 -33.61
CA TRP A 156 -3.71 -15.56 -34.86
C TRP A 156 -4.57 -15.32 -36.12
N PHE A 157 -5.89 -15.31 -35.97
CA PHE A 157 -6.81 -14.98 -37.06
C PHE A 157 -6.97 -13.45 -37.14
N PHE A 158 -5.99 -12.78 -37.75
CA PHE A 158 -6.00 -11.32 -37.99
C PHE A 158 -6.18 -10.47 -36.72
N PHE A 159 -5.65 -10.90 -35.57
CA PHE A 159 -5.80 -10.23 -34.27
C PHE A 159 -7.24 -10.13 -33.75
N VAL A 160 -8.22 -10.77 -34.39
CA VAL A 160 -9.64 -10.69 -34.01
C VAL A 160 -9.83 -11.13 -32.57
N GLY A 161 -9.24 -12.26 -32.18
CA GLY A 161 -9.31 -12.75 -30.81
C GLY A 161 -8.71 -11.79 -29.79
N SER A 162 -7.59 -11.14 -30.13
CA SER A 162 -6.97 -10.12 -29.28
C SER A 162 -7.85 -8.88 -29.13
N ILE A 163 -8.52 -8.45 -30.21
CA ILE A 163 -9.46 -7.33 -30.17
C ILE A 163 -10.68 -7.68 -29.31
N VAL A 164 -11.28 -8.86 -29.48
CA VAL A 164 -12.44 -9.30 -28.68
C VAL A 164 -12.09 -9.35 -27.20
N TRP A 165 -10.95 -9.96 -26.85
CA TRP A 165 -10.45 -9.99 -25.47
C TRP A 165 -10.28 -8.57 -24.91
N PHE A 166 -9.60 -7.71 -25.67
CA PHE A 166 -9.29 -6.35 -25.24
C PHE A 166 -10.56 -5.53 -25.02
N VAL A 167 -11.50 -5.57 -25.97
CA VAL A 167 -12.78 -4.87 -25.86
C VAL A 167 -13.54 -5.31 -24.60
N LYS A 168 -13.66 -6.62 -24.35
CA LYS A 168 -14.37 -7.13 -23.17
C LYS A 168 -13.71 -6.67 -21.87
N THR A 169 -12.39 -6.78 -21.79
CA THR A 169 -11.66 -6.48 -20.55
C THR A 169 -11.55 -4.98 -20.30
N ASN A 170 -11.24 -4.19 -21.33
CA ASN A 170 -11.15 -2.73 -21.22
C ASN A 170 -12.52 -2.11 -20.94
N ARG A 171 -13.59 -2.64 -21.56
CA ARG A 171 -14.95 -2.16 -21.29
C ARG A 171 -15.39 -2.48 -19.87
N ALA A 172 -15.17 -3.70 -19.38
CA ALA A 172 -15.41 -4.03 -17.97
C ALA A 172 -14.61 -3.12 -17.02
N LEU A 173 -13.33 -2.91 -17.28
CA LEU A 173 -12.51 -2.02 -16.44
C LEU A 173 -13.02 -0.57 -16.46
N ASN A 174 -13.40 -0.06 -17.64
CA ASN A 174 -13.97 1.27 -17.76
C ASN A 174 -15.32 1.39 -17.05
N ASP A 175 -16.22 0.43 -17.23
CA ASP A 175 -17.54 0.40 -16.58
C ASP A 175 -17.36 0.39 -15.05
N TYR A 176 -16.36 -0.33 -14.54
CA TYR A 176 -15.98 -0.30 -13.13
C TYR A 176 -15.53 1.10 -12.67
N TRP A 177 -14.67 1.79 -13.42
CA TRP A 177 -14.23 3.13 -13.07
C TRP A 177 -15.33 4.19 -13.21
N LEU A 178 -16.16 4.09 -14.25
CA LEU A 178 -17.34 4.93 -14.45
C LEU A 178 -18.33 4.78 -13.28
N SER A 179 -18.51 3.56 -12.76
CA SER A 179 -19.35 3.33 -11.57
C SER A 179 -18.85 4.05 -10.31
N LEU A 180 -17.58 4.44 -10.28
CA LEU A 180 -16.95 5.20 -9.21
C LEU A 180 -16.89 6.72 -9.49
N GLY A 181 -17.42 7.18 -10.62
CA GLY A 181 -17.43 8.59 -11.01
C GLY A 181 -16.16 9.06 -11.71
N ALA A 182 -15.36 8.17 -12.31
CA ALA A 182 -14.30 8.58 -13.22
C ALA A 182 -14.90 9.11 -14.54
N GLU A 183 -14.26 10.12 -15.14
CA GLU A 183 -14.66 10.75 -16.42
C GLU A 183 -13.57 10.60 -17.48
#